data_AF-A0A094BG28-F1
#
_entry.id   AF-A0A094BG28-F1
#
_cell.length_a   1.000
_cell.length_b   1.000
_cell.length_c   1.000
_cell.angle_alpha   90.00
_cell.angle_beta   90.00
_cell.angle_gamma   90.00
#
_symmetry.space_group_name_H-M   'P 1'
#
loop_
_entity.id
_entity.type
_entity.pdbx_description
1 polymer ?
#
loop_
_entity_poly.entity_id
_entity_poly.type
_entity_poly.pdbx_seq_one_letter_code
_entity_poly.pdbx_strand_id
1 'polypeptide(L)'
;MDSTSTVLAYDENGDWFKDGCTAANRSKILEPFQVPDILSSNLCTELNGYFGCRSTLSGEGNLVGLSTWFRILTKTVVEPDERKLYGGKSYLWYEMAFFVLWSRSGTARVLCIGTPPQMRVRIQQELQTRPSLNLDDPFAILRQILDEVVRMCDDDTWRVARMKRKARPDFEELHNLSRHARHLVEVETVAIETIERMAEQQNVNFGLLQTGLDKTYQIQAGEYMAFQLQMMRSLRSRAQATLDRLNGEVTLAYNTLASMDNRIMKSITILAMVFIPATFVAGLFSTTFFSFEENNGWGFSSKFWVYWVVVIPLTAAIISGWWLWLGGPPSKPQPPQVSEPKTLPQTV
;
A
#
# COMPACT_ATOMS: atom_id res chain seq x y z
N MET A 1 -39.62 13.95 29.00
CA MET A 1 -38.30 14.27 29.57
C MET A 1 -37.33 13.19 29.08
N ASP A 2 -36.97 13.38 27.82
CA ASP A 2 -35.79 13.00 27.05
C ASP A 2 -34.82 11.99 27.68
N SER A 3 -34.85 10.78 27.14
CA SER A 3 -33.72 9.86 27.17
C SER A 3 -33.43 9.38 25.75
N THR A 4 -33.20 10.32 24.83
CA THR A 4 -32.43 10.05 23.60
C THR A 4 -31.03 9.64 24.04
N SER A 5 -30.68 8.37 23.87
CA SER A 5 -29.42 7.81 24.35
C SER A 5 -28.64 7.21 23.20
N THR A 6 -27.42 7.70 23.03
CA THR A 6 -26.42 7.10 22.14
C THR A 6 -25.47 6.27 22.99
N VAL A 7 -25.38 4.97 22.71
CA VAL A 7 -24.45 4.07 23.41
C VAL A 7 -23.35 3.66 22.44
N LEU A 8 -22.13 4.10 22.72
CA LEU A 8 -20.92 3.74 21.99
C LEU A 8 -20.09 2.75 22.82
N ALA A 9 -19.88 1.55 22.28
CA ALA A 9 -18.96 0.56 22.83
C ALA A 9 -17.74 0.42 21.93
N TYR A 10 -16.55 0.36 22.54
CA TYR A 10 -15.28 0.23 21.84
C TYR A 10 -14.56 -1.03 22.28
N ASP A 11 -14.10 -1.81 21.31
CA ASP A 11 -13.09 -2.84 21.47
C ASP A 11 -11.82 -2.40 20.73
N GLU A 12 -10.85 -1.92 21.50
CA GLU A 12 -9.57 -1.39 21.00
C GLU A 12 -8.60 -2.52 20.57
N ASN A 13 -8.92 -3.79 20.87
CA ASN A 13 -8.09 -4.94 20.52
C ASN A 13 -8.68 -5.69 19.31
N GLY A 14 -8.51 -5.12 18.11
CA GLY A 14 -9.03 -5.70 16.86
C GLY A 14 -8.52 -7.13 16.59
N ASP A 15 -7.28 -7.42 16.98
CA ASP A 15 -6.65 -8.74 16.86
C ASP A 15 -7.42 -9.79 17.68
N TRP A 16 -7.98 -9.42 18.84
CA TRP A 16 -8.77 -10.35 19.65
C TRP A 16 -10.08 -10.75 18.94
N PHE A 17 -10.80 -9.82 18.33
CA PHE A 17 -12.07 -10.15 17.68
C PHE A 17 -11.88 -11.12 16.49
N LYS A 18 -10.77 -10.94 15.76
CA LYS A 18 -10.39 -11.80 14.63
C LYS A 18 -9.80 -13.13 15.10
N ASP A 19 -8.70 -13.09 15.85
CA ASP A 19 -7.87 -14.27 16.14
C ASP A 19 -8.19 -14.91 17.50
N GLY A 20 -8.65 -14.12 18.46
CA GLY A 20 -8.90 -14.55 19.84
C GLY A 20 -10.35 -14.96 20.15
N CYS A 21 -11.31 -14.61 19.29
CA CYS A 21 -12.73 -14.80 19.52
C CYS A 21 -13.31 -15.86 18.57
N THR A 22 -13.96 -16.89 19.12
CA THR A 22 -14.61 -17.94 18.32
C THR A 22 -15.85 -17.39 17.63
N ALA A 23 -16.23 -17.97 16.48
CA ALA A 23 -17.43 -17.55 15.74
C ALA A 23 -18.70 -17.53 16.61
N ALA A 24 -18.87 -18.51 17.51
CA ALA A 24 -20.00 -18.54 18.44
C ALA A 24 -19.99 -17.35 19.43
N ASN A 25 -18.83 -16.92 19.91
CA ASN A 25 -18.72 -15.76 20.78
C ASN A 25 -18.92 -14.46 20.01
N ARG A 26 -18.40 -14.35 18.77
CA ARG A 26 -18.68 -13.22 17.89
C ARG A 26 -20.18 -13.09 17.64
N SER A 27 -20.88 -14.20 17.35
CA SER A 27 -22.33 -14.20 17.17
C SER A 27 -23.08 -13.64 18.40
N LYS A 28 -22.70 -14.04 19.62
CA LYS A 28 -23.27 -13.48 20.87
C LYS A 28 -23.02 -11.98 21.04
N ILE A 29 -21.84 -11.49 20.65
CA ILE A 29 -21.50 -10.06 20.72
C ILE A 29 -22.34 -9.26 19.71
N LEU A 30 -22.61 -9.84 18.55
CA LEU A 30 -23.32 -9.20 17.44
C LEU A 30 -24.85 -9.34 17.53
N GLU A 31 -25.36 -10.28 18.33
CA GLU A 31 -26.80 -10.53 18.55
C GLU A 31 -27.60 -9.26 18.87
N PRO A 32 -27.15 -8.34 19.75
CA PRO A 32 -27.87 -7.11 20.05
C PRO A 32 -28.04 -6.17 18.85
N PHE A 33 -27.23 -6.31 17.81
CA PHE A 33 -27.25 -5.47 16.60
C PHE A 33 -28.10 -6.07 15.48
N GLN A 34 -28.70 -7.24 15.66
CA GLN A 34 -29.61 -7.88 14.70
C GLN A 34 -29.00 -8.07 13.31
N VAL A 35 -27.72 -8.44 13.25
CA VAL A 35 -26.98 -8.60 12.00
C VAL A 35 -27.02 -10.06 11.49
N PRO A 36 -26.73 -10.32 10.21
CA PRO A 36 -26.65 -11.69 9.68
C PRO A 36 -25.57 -12.55 10.33
N ASP A 37 -25.85 -13.85 10.54
CA ASP A 37 -24.91 -14.80 11.18
C ASP A 37 -23.58 -14.94 10.45
N ILE A 38 -23.56 -14.74 9.12
CA ILE A 38 -22.34 -14.80 8.31
C ILE A 38 -21.28 -13.81 8.80
N LEU A 39 -21.66 -12.69 9.43
CA LEU A 39 -20.71 -11.71 9.97
C LEU A 39 -19.89 -12.23 11.15
N SER A 40 -20.35 -13.31 11.81
CA SER A 40 -19.58 -13.98 12.86
C SER A 40 -18.51 -14.93 12.30
N SER A 41 -18.54 -15.23 10.99
CA SER A 41 -17.61 -16.14 10.34
C SER A 41 -16.23 -15.52 10.12
N ASN A 42 -15.22 -16.39 9.93
CA ASN A 42 -13.86 -15.94 9.59
C ASN A 42 -13.81 -15.24 8.23
N LEU A 43 -14.71 -15.60 7.30
CA LEU A 43 -14.81 -14.95 6.00
C LEU A 43 -14.98 -13.44 6.16
N CYS A 44 -15.96 -13.00 6.95
CA CYS A 44 -16.20 -11.57 7.14
C CYS A 44 -15.07 -10.88 7.92
N THR A 45 -14.38 -11.57 8.84
CA THR A 45 -13.22 -10.98 9.52
C THR A 45 -11.97 -10.89 8.64
N GLU A 46 -11.89 -11.65 7.54
CA GLU A 46 -10.74 -11.63 6.62
C GLU A 46 -10.96 -10.70 5.41
N LEU A 47 -12.19 -10.25 5.14
CA LEU A 47 -12.46 -9.29 4.08
C LEU A 47 -11.81 -7.92 4.36
N ASN A 48 -11.32 -7.28 3.30
CA ASN A 48 -10.75 -5.93 3.34
C ASN A 48 -11.79 -4.84 3.63
N GLY A 49 -13.07 -5.13 3.43
CA GLY A 49 -14.17 -4.25 3.73
C GLY A 49 -15.48 -4.74 3.15
N TYR A 50 -16.57 -4.18 3.64
CA TYR A 50 -17.93 -4.46 3.20
C TYR A 50 -18.87 -3.41 3.79
N PHE A 51 -20.05 -3.29 3.19
CA PHE A 51 -21.18 -2.56 3.74
C PHE A 51 -22.44 -3.41 3.62
N GLY A 52 -23.31 -3.37 4.64
CA GLY A 52 -24.65 -3.93 4.57
C GLY A 52 -25.60 -3.30 5.58
N CYS A 53 -26.88 -3.46 5.34
CA CYS A 53 -27.91 -2.97 6.24
C CYS A 53 -29.16 -3.86 6.20
N ARG A 54 -30.00 -3.70 7.23
CA ARG A 54 -31.30 -4.37 7.38
C ARG A 54 -32.31 -3.35 7.89
N SER A 55 -33.21 -2.94 7.01
CA SER A 55 -34.30 -2.00 7.32
C SER A 55 -35.48 -2.73 7.96
N THR A 56 -36.07 -2.11 8.98
CA THR A 56 -37.33 -2.54 9.60
C THR A 56 -38.38 -1.47 9.34
N LEU A 57 -39.49 -1.86 8.73
CA LEU A 57 -40.58 -0.96 8.34
C LEU A 57 -41.80 -1.14 9.25
N SER A 58 -42.57 -0.07 9.46
CA SER A 58 -43.90 -0.16 10.05
C SER A 58 -44.89 -0.76 9.06
N GLY A 59 -46.09 -1.13 9.53
CA GLY A 59 -47.19 -1.58 8.67
C GLY A 59 -47.63 -0.55 7.61
N GLU A 60 -47.27 0.72 7.79
CA GLU A 60 -47.52 1.82 6.83
C GLU A 60 -46.37 2.02 5.84
N GLY A 61 -45.31 1.20 5.90
CA GLY A 61 -44.15 1.30 5.01
C GLY A 61 -43.08 2.30 5.45
N ASN A 62 -43.20 2.89 6.65
CA ASN A 62 -42.25 3.87 7.17
C ASN A 62 -41.05 3.20 7.85
N LEU A 63 -39.85 3.76 7.71
CA LEU A 63 -38.66 3.26 8.40
C LEU A 63 -38.77 3.47 9.92
N VAL A 64 -38.70 2.39 10.69
CA VAL A 64 -38.79 2.40 12.17
C VAL A 64 -37.53 1.89 12.86
N GLY A 65 -36.71 1.11 12.15
CA GLY A 65 -35.43 0.63 12.66
C GLY A 65 -34.46 0.32 11.51
N LEU A 66 -33.17 0.43 11.79
CA LEU A 66 -32.12 0.14 10.82
C LEU A 66 -30.92 -0.47 11.54
N SER A 67 -30.58 -1.70 11.17
CA SER A 67 -29.29 -2.29 11.49
C SER A 67 -28.33 -2.03 10.33
N THR A 68 -27.12 -1.56 10.60
CA THR A 68 -26.08 -1.25 9.61
C THR A 68 -24.76 -1.83 10.08
N TRP A 69 -23.99 -2.43 9.17
CA TRP A 69 -22.68 -2.96 9.46
C TRP A 69 -21.72 -2.68 8.32
N PHE A 70 -20.49 -2.32 8.68
CA PHE A 70 -19.46 -2.08 7.69
C PHE A 70 -18.07 -2.31 8.26
N ARG A 71 -17.12 -2.52 7.37
CA ARG A 71 -15.71 -2.76 7.70
C ARG A 71 -14.83 -1.93 6.79
N ILE A 72 -13.88 -1.23 7.40
CA ILE A 72 -12.89 -0.41 6.71
C ILE A 72 -11.53 -0.68 7.37
N LEU A 73 -10.54 -1.00 6.55
CA LEU A 73 -9.18 -1.21 7.01
C LEU A 73 -8.34 0.05 6.77
N THR A 74 -7.35 0.27 7.64
CA THR A 74 -6.24 1.15 7.32
C THR A 74 -4.92 0.60 7.84
N LYS A 75 -3.81 1.12 7.31
CA LYS A 75 -2.47 0.69 7.66
C LYS A 75 -1.58 1.88 7.97
N THR A 76 -1.17 1.97 9.23
CA THR A 76 -0.26 3.02 9.68
C THR A 76 1.19 2.55 9.59
N VAL A 77 2.02 3.35 8.92
CA VAL A 77 3.48 3.18 8.97
C VAL A 77 4.01 3.91 10.21
N VAL A 78 4.75 3.19 11.05
CA VAL A 78 5.28 3.71 12.31
C VAL A 78 6.63 4.38 12.04
N GLU A 79 6.76 5.64 12.44
CA GLU A 79 8.01 6.37 12.27
C GLU A 79 9.12 5.76 13.15
N PRO A 80 10.40 5.83 12.74
CA PRO A 80 11.49 5.18 13.46
C PRO A 80 11.62 5.56 14.94
N ASP A 81 11.30 6.80 15.29
CA ASP A 81 11.27 7.35 16.65
C ASP A 81 10.07 6.84 17.48
N GLU A 82 8.94 6.59 16.82
CA GLU A 82 7.72 6.06 17.43
C GLU A 82 7.77 4.53 17.66
N ARG A 83 8.68 3.79 17.01
CA ARG A 83 8.73 2.31 17.08
C ARG A 83 8.78 1.75 18.50
N LYS A 84 9.43 2.46 19.43
CA LYS A 84 9.52 2.03 20.84
C LYS A 84 8.15 2.03 21.52
N LEU A 85 7.25 2.93 21.14
CA LEU A 85 5.89 3.01 21.66
C LEU A 85 5.04 1.81 21.21
N TYR A 86 5.35 1.25 20.04
CA TYR A 86 4.59 0.16 19.41
C TYR A 86 5.32 -1.19 19.45
N GLY A 87 6.13 -1.43 20.48
CA GLY A 87 6.79 -2.72 20.70
C GLY A 87 7.77 -3.11 19.59
N GLY A 88 8.36 -2.13 18.90
CA GLY A 88 9.30 -2.34 17.79
C GLY A 88 8.66 -2.61 16.43
N LYS A 89 7.31 -2.62 16.33
CA LYS A 89 6.62 -2.81 15.04
C LYS A 89 6.91 -1.64 14.10
N SER A 90 7.15 -1.94 12.82
CA SER A 90 7.35 -0.95 11.75
C SER A 90 6.04 -0.44 11.13
N TYR A 91 4.94 -1.13 11.40
CA TYR A 91 3.60 -0.77 10.93
C TYR A 91 2.53 -1.36 11.86
N LEU A 92 1.33 -0.81 11.76
CA LEU A 92 0.13 -1.26 12.47
C LEU A 92 -1.01 -1.41 11.46
N TRP A 93 -1.84 -2.43 11.66
CA TRP A 93 -3.10 -2.59 10.93
C TRP A 93 -4.24 -2.23 11.86
N TYR A 94 -5.19 -1.45 11.35
CA TYR A 94 -6.44 -1.16 12.02
C TYR A 94 -7.57 -1.77 11.20
N GLU A 95 -8.04 -2.92 11.67
CA GLU A 95 -9.09 -3.71 11.03
C GLU A 95 -10.47 -3.34 11.58
N MET A 96 -10.93 -2.14 11.22
CA MET A 96 -12.09 -1.53 11.87
C MET A 96 -13.39 -2.14 11.39
N ALA A 97 -14.20 -2.64 12.30
CA ALA A 97 -15.57 -3.08 12.04
C ALA A 97 -16.55 -2.30 12.90
N PHE A 98 -17.66 -1.88 12.28
CA PHE A 98 -18.67 -1.05 12.89
C PHE A 98 -20.03 -1.71 12.74
N PHE A 99 -20.77 -1.78 13.84
CA PHE A 99 -22.13 -2.31 13.88
C PHE A 99 -23.03 -1.29 14.55
N VAL A 100 -24.10 -0.90 13.86
CA VAL A 100 -24.98 0.17 14.28
C VAL A 100 -26.42 -0.33 14.29
N LEU A 101 -27.10 -0.11 15.40
CA LEU A 101 -28.53 -0.33 15.52
C LEU A 101 -29.21 1.00 15.82
N TRP A 102 -30.07 1.43 14.92
CA TRP A 102 -30.87 2.64 15.04
C TRP A 102 -32.35 2.29 15.17
N SER A 103 -33.06 3.07 15.99
CA SER A 103 -34.52 3.01 16.14
C SER A 103 -35.11 4.42 16.10
N ARG A 104 -36.29 4.56 15.49
CA ARG A 104 -37.08 5.80 15.45
C ARG A 104 -37.45 6.35 16.85
N SER A 105 -37.29 5.54 17.90
CA SER A 105 -37.39 5.99 19.29
C SER A 105 -36.27 6.98 19.72
N GLY A 106 -35.37 7.36 18.81
CA GLY A 106 -34.25 8.26 19.09
C GLY A 106 -33.10 7.56 19.82
N THR A 107 -32.99 6.24 19.64
CA THR A 107 -31.91 5.43 20.24
C THR A 107 -30.99 4.94 19.13
N ALA A 108 -29.69 5.19 19.30
CA ALA A 108 -28.64 4.68 18.42
C ALA A 108 -27.58 3.96 19.24
N ARG A 109 -27.28 2.71 18.89
CA ARG A 109 -26.23 1.91 19.51
C ARG A 109 -25.17 1.62 18.47
N VAL A 110 -23.91 1.82 18.83
CA VAL A 110 -22.78 1.61 17.93
C VAL A 110 -21.73 0.78 18.66
N LEU A 111 -21.29 -0.30 18.01
CA LEU A 111 -20.14 -1.10 18.41
C LEU A 111 -19.01 -0.85 17.41
N CYS A 112 -17.89 -0.37 17.93
CA CYS A 112 -16.65 -0.13 17.20
C CYS A 112 -15.64 -1.21 17.62
N ILE A 113 -15.12 -1.96 16.67
CA ILE A 113 -14.13 -3.03 16.89
C ILE A 113 -12.86 -2.71 16.10
N GLY A 114 -11.69 -2.86 16.71
CA GLY A 114 -10.39 -2.67 16.04
C GLY A 114 -10.07 -1.21 15.70
N THR A 115 -10.75 -0.26 16.34
CA THR A 115 -10.51 1.18 16.17
C THR A 115 -9.35 1.65 17.04
N PRO A 116 -8.50 2.58 16.56
CA PRO A 116 -7.44 3.13 17.38
C PRO A 116 -8.00 3.92 18.57
N PRO A 117 -7.30 3.96 19.72
CA PRO A 117 -7.77 4.67 20.91
C PRO A 117 -8.06 6.17 20.67
N GLN A 118 -7.32 6.79 19.74
CA GLN A 118 -7.48 8.21 19.40
C GLN A 118 -8.85 8.51 18.77
N MET A 119 -9.39 7.59 17.96
CA MET A 119 -10.71 7.74 17.33
C MET A 119 -11.81 7.82 18.40
N ARG A 120 -11.73 6.98 19.44
CA ARG A 120 -12.66 7.03 20.56
C ARG A 120 -12.67 8.39 21.25
N VAL A 121 -11.50 8.90 21.61
CA VAL A 121 -11.36 10.19 22.31
C VAL A 121 -11.94 11.34 21.48
N ARG A 122 -11.64 11.36 20.17
CA ARG A 122 -12.12 12.42 19.26
C ARG A 122 -13.63 12.35 19.04
N ILE A 123 -14.19 11.16 18.81
CA ILE A 123 -15.64 11.00 18.67
C ILE A 123 -16.34 11.46 19.95
N GLN A 124 -15.85 11.07 21.13
CA GLN A 124 -16.43 11.52 22.40
C GLN A 124 -16.37 13.05 22.56
N GLN A 125 -15.26 13.68 22.15
CA GLN A 125 -15.10 15.12 22.21
C GLN A 125 -16.03 15.86 21.22
N GLU A 126 -16.17 15.37 19.98
CA GLU A 126 -17.09 15.94 18.99
C GLU A 126 -18.55 15.83 19.45
N LEU A 127 -18.93 14.70 20.05
CA LEU A 127 -20.27 14.50 20.62
C LEU A 127 -20.60 15.45 21.77
N GLN A 128 -19.60 15.82 22.58
CA GLN A 128 -19.76 16.77 23.68
C GLN A 128 -19.81 18.23 23.20
N THR A 129 -19.10 18.55 22.12
CA THR A 129 -18.93 19.93 21.63
C THR A 129 -19.97 20.34 20.59
N ARG A 130 -20.54 19.40 19.82
CA ARG A 130 -21.58 19.64 18.82
C ARG A 130 -22.91 18.98 19.21
N PRO A 131 -23.89 19.71 19.77
CA PRO A 131 -25.13 19.09 20.25
C PRO A 131 -26.16 18.71 19.17
N SER A 132 -25.92 18.94 17.87
CA SER A 132 -26.94 18.74 16.83
C SER A 132 -26.79 17.43 16.04
N LEU A 133 -26.60 16.30 16.72
CA LEU A 133 -26.88 15.00 16.10
C LEU A 133 -28.39 14.89 15.91
N ASN A 134 -28.84 14.99 14.66
CA ASN A 134 -30.24 14.71 14.37
C ASN A 134 -30.44 13.18 14.36
N LEU A 135 -30.84 12.63 15.51
CA LEU A 135 -31.07 11.20 15.69
C LEU A 135 -32.28 10.67 14.92
N ASP A 136 -33.04 11.53 14.23
CA ASP A 136 -34.05 11.09 13.26
C ASP A 136 -33.41 10.56 11.97
N ASP A 137 -32.15 10.94 11.68
CA ASP A 137 -31.36 10.34 10.60
C ASP A 137 -30.51 9.17 11.12
N PRO A 138 -30.74 7.92 10.64
CA PRO A 138 -29.96 6.76 11.06
C PRO A 138 -28.47 6.89 10.74
N PHE A 139 -28.09 7.71 9.76
CA PHE A 139 -26.71 7.88 9.30
C PHE A 139 -26.01 9.08 9.96
N ALA A 140 -26.69 9.80 10.85
CA ALA A 140 -26.11 10.94 11.56
C ALA A 140 -24.87 10.56 12.37
N ILE A 141 -24.89 9.43 13.06
CA ILE A 141 -23.73 8.94 13.82
C ILE A 141 -22.62 8.40 12.93
N LEU A 142 -22.99 7.81 11.79
CA LEU A 142 -22.04 7.25 10.83
C LEU A 142 -21.15 8.33 10.23
N ARG A 143 -21.69 9.53 9.96
CA ARG A 143 -20.90 10.66 9.45
C ARG A 143 -19.72 11.04 10.33
N GLN A 144 -19.89 11.02 11.66
CA GLN A 144 -18.79 11.30 12.60
C GLN A 144 -17.72 10.20 12.59
N ILE A 145 -18.14 8.94 12.47
CA ILE A 145 -17.22 7.82 12.33
C ILE A 145 -16.44 7.94 11.01
N LEU A 146 -17.13 8.27 9.93
CA LEU A 146 -16.51 8.46 8.61
C LEU A 146 -15.52 9.63 8.60
N ASP A 147 -15.78 10.72 9.33
CA ASP A 147 -14.82 11.82 9.47
C ASP A 147 -13.50 11.35 10.08
N GLU A 148 -13.55 10.53 11.13
CA GLU A 148 -12.34 9.96 11.72
C GLU A 148 -11.66 8.95 10.80
N VAL A 149 -12.41 8.14 10.06
CA VAL A 149 -11.84 7.22 9.06
C VAL A 149 -11.10 8.02 7.98
N VAL A 150 -11.71 9.07 7.43
CA VAL A 150 -11.07 9.93 6.42
C VAL A 150 -9.80 10.58 6.97
N ARG A 151 -9.83 11.09 8.22
CA ARG A 151 -8.65 11.66 8.88
C ARG A 151 -7.53 10.65 9.01
N MET A 152 -7.84 9.43 9.43
CA MET A 152 -6.85 8.36 9.55
C MET A 152 -6.23 7.98 8.20
N CYS A 153 -7.04 7.84 7.14
CA CYS A 153 -6.53 7.56 5.80
C CYS A 153 -5.63 8.69 5.28
N ASP A 154 -5.96 9.97 5.54
CA ASP A 154 -5.09 11.09 5.18
C ASP A 154 -3.76 11.04 5.93
N ASP A 155 -3.80 10.83 7.26
CA ASP A 155 -2.60 10.71 8.10
C ASP A 155 -1.69 9.57 7.62
N ASP A 156 -2.26 8.39 7.35
CA ASP A 156 -1.54 7.20 6.88
C ASP A 156 -0.91 7.43 5.49
N THR A 157 -1.66 8.03 4.58
CA THR A 157 -1.16 8.40 3.25
C THR A 157 -0.04 9.44 3.34
N TRP A 158 -0.13 10.42 4.24
CA TRP A 158 0.93 11.40 4.45
C TRP A 158 2.19 10.81 5.08
N ARG A 159 2.06 9.86 6.01
CA ARG A 159 3.21 9.17 6.63
C ARG A 159 4.06 8.47 5.57
N VAL A 160 3.42 7.76 4.64
CA VAL A 160 4.12 7.11 3.51
C VAL A 160 4.70 8.13 2.55
N ALA A 161 3.97 9.20 2.23
CA ALA A 161 4.42 10.22 1.29
C ALA A 161 5.60 11.07 1.81
N ARG A 162 5.67 11.32 3.12
CA ARG A 162 6.68 12.19 3.75
C ARG A 162 7.95 11.46 4.19
N MET A 163 7.99 10.14 4.11
CA MET A 163 9.11 9.36 4.64
C MET A 163 10.45 9.82 4.04
N LYS A 164 11.37 10.29 4.91
CA LYS A 164 12.61 10.96 4.50
C LYS A 164 13.52 9.99 3.74
N ARG A 165 13.95 10.42 2.55
CA ARG A 165 14.85 9.64 1.71
C ARG A 165 16.30 9.79 2.16
N LYS A 166 17.01 8.66 2.28
CA LYS A 166 18.48 8.65 2.42
C LYS A 166 19.13 8.87 1.06
N ALA A 167 20.33 9.47 1.05
CA ALA A 167 21.11 9.71 -0.17
C ALA A 167 21.52 8.42 -0.90
N ARG A 168 21.60 7.29 -0.18
CA ARG A 168 21.66 5.94 -0.73
C ARG A 168 20.47 5.16 -0.17
N PRO A 169 19.40 4.95 -0.96
CA PRO A 169 18.24 4.22 -0.48
C PRO A 169 18.64 2.77 -0.24
N ASP A 170 18.31 2.27 0.95
CA ASP A 170 18.28 0.82 1.18
C ASP A 170 17.13 0.24 0.33
N PHE A 171 17.45 -0.74 -0.51
CA PHE A 171 16.48 -1.36 -1.43
C PHE A 171 15.34 -2.01 -0.66
N GLU A 172 15.65 -2.60 0.49
CA GLU A 172 14.65 -3.24 1.34
C GLU A 172 13.68 -2.20 1.91
N GLU A 173 14.20 -1.07 2.40
CA GLU A 173 13.39 0.05 2.91
C GLU A 173 12.49 0.63 1.81
N LEU A 174 13.02 0.84 0.61
CA LEU A 174 12.26 1.39 -0.53
C LEU A 174 11.18 0.42 -1.03
N HIS A 175 11.50 -0.87 -1.11
CA HIS A 175 10.54 -1.91 -1.49
C HIS A 175 9.46 -2.09 -0.42
N ASN A 176 9.82 -2.05 0.86
CA ASN A 176 8.84 -2.09 1.95
C ASN A 176 7.91 -0.89 1.88
N LEU A 177 8.43 0.32 1.63
CA LEU A 177 7.61 1.52 1.48
C LEU A 177 6.63 1.43 0.30
N SER A 178 7.07 0.90 -0.85
CA SER A 178 6.17 0.67 -1.99
C SER A 178 5.09 -0.37 -1.68
N ARG A 179 5.40 -1.40 -0.89
CA ARG A 179 4.41 -2.35 -0.36
C ARG A 179 3.39 -1.66 0.53
N HIS A 180 3.80 -0.76 1.42
CA HIS A 180 2.88 0.02 2.25
C HIS A 180 1.96 0.91 1.41
N ALA A 181 2.49 1.64 0.42
CA ALA A 181 1.70 2.45 -0.49
C ALA A 181 0.66 1.61 -1.27
N ARG A 182 1.03 0.40 -1.71
CA ARG A 182 0.10 -0.52 -2.38
C ARG A 182 -1.06 -0.94 -1.48
N HIS A 183 -0.78 -1.26 -0.22
CA HIS A 183 -1.83 -1.63 0.72
C HIS A 183 -2.79 -0.45 0.98
N LEU A 184 -2.28 0.79 1.03
CA LEU A 184 -3.13 1.97 1.17
C LEU A 184 -4.09 2.13 -0.02
N VAL A 185 -3.58 2.00 -1.25
CA VAL A 185 -4.42 2.02 -2.46
C VAL A 185 -5.51 0.95 -2.41
N GLU A 186 -5.17 -0.26 -1.98
CA GLU A 186 -6.09 -1.38 -1.86
C GLU A 186 -7.22 -1.08 -0.85
N VAL A 187 -6.87 -0.72 0.40
CA VAL A 187 -7.87 -0.47 1.44
C VAL A 187 -8.70 0.79 1.18
N GLU A 188 -8.10 1.85 0.64
CA GLU A 188 -8.84 3.06 0.28
C GLU A 188 -9.81 2.82 -0.89
N THR A 189 -9.48 1.92 -1.82
CA THR A 189 -10.42 1.51 -2.89
C THR A 189 -11.66 0.84 -2.30
N VAL A 190 -11.47 -0.11 -1.39
CA VAL A 190 -12.59 -0.79 -0.72
C VAL A 190 -13.38 0.17 0.19
N ALA A 191 -12.69 1.11 0.85
CA ALA A 191 -13.34 2.14 1.65
C ALA A 191 -14.22 3.08 0.80
N ILE A 192 -13.76 3.46 -0.40
CA ILE A 192 -14.56 4.25 -1.36
C ILE A 192 -15.83 3.48 -1.74
N GLU A 193 -15.71 2.20 -2.10
CA GLU A 193 -16.88 1.37 -2.44
C GLU A 193 -17.85 1.26 -1.26
N THR A 194 -17.33 1.10 -0.04
CA THR A 194 -18.12 1.04 1.20
C THR A 194 -18.92 2.33 1.42
N ILE A 195 -18.25 3.50 1.32
CA ILE A 195 -18.87 4.81 1.51
C ILE A 195 -19.85 5.14 0.39
N GLU A 196 -19.57 4.73 -0.85
CA GLU A 196 -20.48 4.89 -1.98
C GLU A 196 -21.79 4.13 -1.75
N ARG A 197 -21.73 2.88 -1.29
CA ARG A 197 -22.95 2.13 -0.92
C ARG A 197 -23.68 2.74 0.26
N MET A 198 -22.97 3.34 1.22
CA MET A 198 -23.59 4.09 2.31
C MET A 198 -24.36 5.31 1.77
N ALA A 199 -23.76 6.08 0.86
CA ALA A 199 -24.41 7.25 0.26
C ALA A 199 -25.68 6.87 -0.53
N GLU A 200 -25.64 5.77 -1.29
CA GLU A 200 -26.82 5.20 -1.96
C GLU A 200 -27.92 4.83 -0.95
N GLN A 201 -27.55 4.11 0.12
CA GLN A 201 -28.50 3.68 1.14
C GLN A 201 -29.12 4.85 1.91
N GLN A 202 -28.37 5.92 2.14
CA GLN A 202 -28.89 7.12 2.80
C GLN A 202 -30.06 7.74 2.01
N ASN A 203 -29.93 7.82 0.69
CA ASN A 203 -31.00 8.34 -0.16
C ASN A 203 -32.26 7.47 -0.11
N VAL A 204 -32.10 6.14 -0.06
CA VAL A 204 -33.22 5.20 0.12
C VAL A 204 -33.89 5.44 1.48
N ASN A 205 -33.11 5.62 2.55
CA ASN A 205 -33.63 5.85 3.88
C ASN A 205 -34.46 7.14 3.94
N PHE A 206 -34.01 8.22 3.31
CA PHE A 206 -34.78 9.47 3.26
C PHE A 206 -36.15 9.32 2.59
N GLY A 207 -36.25 8.50 1.54
CA GLY A 207 -37.54 8.18 0.91
C GLY A 207 -38.51 7.40 1.82
N LEU A 208 -37.97 6.62 2.76
CA LEU A 208 -38.74 5.80 3.71
C LEU A 208 -39.05 6.54 5.04
N LEU A 209 -38.42 7.69 5.28
CA LEU A 209 -38.61 8.54 6.45
C LEU A 209 -39.64 9.64 6.12
N GLN A 210 -40.92 9.27 5.96
CA GLN A 210 -41.94 10.15 5.37
C GLN A 210 -42.23 11.48 6.12
N THR A 211 -41.81 11.70 7.38
CA THR A 211 -42.31 12.86 8.16
C THR A 211 -41.33 13.53 9.14
N GLY A 212 -40.06 13.11 9.26
CA GLY A 212 -39.17 13.60 10.33
C GLY A 212 -38.16 14.68 9.93
N LEU A 213 -37.65 14.64 8.71
CA LEU A 213 -36.45 15.40 8.33
C LEU A 213 -36.77 16.49 7.30
N ASP A 214 -36.35 17.72 7.61
CA ASP A 214 -36.47 18.84 6.68
C ASP A 214 -35.78 18.54 5.34
N LYS A 215 -36.36 19.04 4.24
CA LYS A 215 -35.81 18.82 2.89
C LYS A 215 -34.41 19.41 2.75
N THR A 216 -34.13 20.55 3.37
CA THR A 216 -32.80 21.16 3.38
C THR A 216 -31.79 20.24 4.07
N TYR A 217 -32.19 19.64 5.20
CA TYR A 217 -31.35 18.70 5.91
C TYR A 217 -31.00 17.48 5.06
N GLN A 218 -31.98 16.88 4.38
CA GLN A 218 -31.76 15.71 3.53
C GLN A 218 -30.74 16.02 2.42
N ILE A 219 -30.88 17.19 1.78
CA ILE A 219 -29.94 17.66 0.75
C ILE A 219 -28.55 17.84 1.34
N GLN A 220 -28.42 18.57 2.46
CA GLN A 220 -27.13 18.82 3.11
C GLN A 220 -26.45 17.53 3.59
N ALA A 221 -27.21 16.58 4.10
CA ALA A 221 -26.70 15.29 4.54
C ALA A 221 -26.17 14.47 3.35
N GLY A 222 -26.88 14.48 2.22
CA GLY A 222 -26.43 13.83 0.98
C GLY A 222 -25.20 14.52 0.36
N GLU A 223 -25.19 15.85 0.30
CA GLU A 223 -24.04 16.65 -0.15
C GLU A 223 -22.79 16.37 0.69
N TYR A 224 -22.96 16.23 2.01
CA TYR A 224 -21.86 15.92 2.91
C TYR A 224 -21.31 14.51 2.70
N MET A 225 -22.16 13.50 2.54
CA MET A 225 -21.72 12.14 2.20
C MET A 225 -20.99 12.11 0.85
N ALA A 226 -21.48 12.84 -0.15
CA ALA A 226 -20.81 12.97 -1.44
C ALA A 226 -19.43 13.65 -1.30
N PHE A 227 -19.32 14.66 -0.44
CA PHE A 227 -18.06 15.31 -0.12
C PHE A 227 -17.07 14.34 0.56
N GLN A 228 -17.52 13.55 1.55
CA GLN A 228 -16.69 12.51 2.19
C GLN A 228 -16.19 11.47 1.17
N LEU A 229 -17.07 11.00 0.29
CA LEU A 229 -16.70 10.09 -0.80
C LEU A 229 -15.64 10.70 -1.73
N GLN A 230 -15.79 11.97 -2.08
CA GLN A 230 -14.84 12.69 -2.93
C GLN A 230 -13.48 12.91 -2.24
N MET A 231 -13.48 13.17 -0.93
CA MET A 231 -12.25 13.22 -0.14
C MET A 231 -11.51 11.88 -0.20
N MET A 232 -12.20 10.77 0.06
CA MET A 232 -11.60 9.43 -0.04
C MET A 232 -11.05 9.10 -1.43
N ARG A 233 -11.78 9.46 -2.50
CA ARG A 233 -11.29 9.32 -3.88
C ARG A 233 -10.00 10.13 -4.11
N SER A 234 -9.91 11.30 -3.52
CA SER A 234 -8.72 12.16 -3.60
C SER A 234 -7.53 11.58 -2.82
N LEU A 235 -7.77 10.99 -1.66
CA LEU A 235 -6.76 10.28 -0.87
C LEU A 235 -6.20 9.07 -1.64
N ARG A 236 -7.09 8.22 -2.20
CA ARG A 236 -6.70 7.10 -3.06
C ARG A 236 -5.84 7.54 -4.24
N SER A 237 -6.23 8.63 -4.91
CA SER A 237 -5.44 9.18 -6.02
C SER A 237 -4.02 9.58 -5.57
N ARG A 238 -3.89 10.16 -4.37
CA ARG A 238 -2.59 10.50 -3.79
C ARG A 238 -1.79 9.26 -3.41
N ALA A 239 -2.41 8.25 -2.81
CA ALA A 239 -1.76 6.98 -2.50
C ALA A 239 -1.25 6.31 -3.78
N GLN A 240 -2.05 6.34 -4.86
CA GLN A 240 -1.67 5.82 -6.17
C GLN A 240 -0.47 6.57 -6.76
N ALA A 241 -0.50 7.90 -6.78
CA ALA A 241 0.63 8.70 -7.27
C ALA A 241 1.90 8.44 -6.44
N THR A 242 1.76 8.22 -5.14
CA THR A 242 2.87 7.87 -4.24
C THR A 242 3.43 6.48 -4.57
N LEU A 243 2.57 5.51 -4.83
CA LEU A 243 2.96 4.16 -5.26
C LEU A 243 3.70 4.18 -6.61
N ASP A 244 3.17 4.91 -7.60
CA ASP A 244 3.80 5.02 -8.93
C ASP A 244 5.17 5.67 -8.84
N ARG A 245 5.29 6.74 -8.04
CA ARG A 245 6.58 7.36 -7.72
C ARG A 245 7.56 6.36 -7.10
N LEU A 246 7.13 5.58 -6.10
CA LEU A 246 8.00 4.60 -5.43
C LEU A 246 8.43 3.47 -6.36
N ASN A 247 7.53 2.99 -7.23
CA ASN A 247 7.88 1.99 -8.25
C ASN A 247 8.90 2.53 -9.26
N GLY A 248 8.77 3.79 -9.66
CA GLY A 248 9.77 4.49 -10.48
C GLY A 248 11.14 4.57 -9.79
N GLU A 249 11.17 4.88 -8.50
CA GLU A 249 12.40 4.93 -7.70
C GLU A 249 13.05 3.54 -7.55
N VAL A 250 12.28 2.48 -7.30
CA VAL A 250 12.80 1.09 -7.24
C VAL A 250 13.42 0.69 -8.58
N THR A 251 12.74 1.01 -9.69
CA THR A 251 13.24 0.72 -11.04
C THR A 251 14.53 1.48 -11.34
N LEU A 252 14.57 2.77 -10.99
CA LEU A 252 15.77 3.59 -11.16
C LEU A 252 16.94 3.03 -10.34
N ALA A 253 16.70 2.63 -9.09
CA ALA A 253 17.73 2.05 -8.23
C ALA A 253 18.26 0.71 -8.80
N TYR A 254 17.39 -0.14 -9.34
CA TYR A 254 17.82 -1.38 -9.99
C TYR A 254 18.68 -1.10 -11.24
N ASN A 255 18.25 -0.14 -12.07
CA ASN A 255 18.98 0.25 -13.27
C ASN A 255 20.35 0.87 -12.94
N THR A 256 20.48 1.64 -11.86
CA THR A 256 21.77 2.18 -11.44
C THR A 256 22.71 1.10 -10.95
N LEU A 257 22.24 0.12 -10.17
CA LEU A 257 23.04 -1.06 -9.80
C LEU A 257 23.50 -1.86 -11.02
N ALA A 258 22.58 -2.19 -11.93
CA ALA A 258 22.93 -2.91 -13.16
C ALA A 258 23.97 -2.14 -14.00
N SER A 259 23.88 -0.80 -14.03
CA SER A 259 24.87 0.04 -14.70
C SER A 259 26.25 0.00 -14.03
N MET A 260 26.29 -0.10 -12.70
CA MET A 260 27.52 -0.22 -11.92
C MET A 260 28.17 -1.59 -12.15
N ASP A 261 27.39 -2.66 -12.13
CA ASP A 261 27.87 -4.02 -12.42
C ASP A 261 28.41 -4.12 -13.85
N ASN A 262 27.75 -3.49 -14.83
CA ASN A 262 28.26 -3.42 -16.19
C ASN A 262 29.61 -2.68 -16.27
N ARG A 263 29.81 -1.59 -15.51
CA ARG A 263 31.11 -0.90 -15.43
C ARG A 263 32.19 -1.78 -14.79
N ILE A 264 31.86 -2.51 -13.73
CA ILE A 264 32.78 -3.45 -13.07
C ILE A 264 33.15 -4.58 -14.04
N MET A 265 32.16 -5.18 -14.70
CA MET A 265 32.35 -6.27 -15.67
C MET A 265 33.20 -5.83 -16.87
N LYS A 266 33.01 -4.60 -17.38
CA LYS A 266 33.88 -4.01 -18.40
C LYS A 266 35.32 -3.89 -17.90
N SER A 267 35.53 -3.44 -16.67
CA SER A 267 36.86 -3.29 -16.08
C SER A 267 37.56 -4.63 -15.90
N ILE A 268 36.87 -5.65 -15.40
CA ILE A 268 37.40 -7.02 -15.26
C ILE A 268 37.73 -7.62 -16.63
N THR A 269 36.85 -7.44 -17.61
CA THR A 269 37.06 -7.92 -18.99
C THR A 269 38.31 -7.28 -19.61
N ILE A 270 38.49 -5.96 -19.46
CA ILE A 270 39.69 -5.26 -19.94
C ILE A 270 40.93 -5.83 -19.24
N LEU A 271 40.88 -6.06 -17.93
CA LEU A 271 41.99 -6.62 -17.16
C LEU A 271 42.37 -8.04 -17.63
N ALA A 272 41.36 -8.88 -17.90
CA ALA A 272 41.54 -10.22 -18.43
C ALA A 272 42.13 -10.22 -19.84
N MET A 273 41.66 -9.31 -20.73
CA MET A 273 42.21 -9.15 -22.08
C MET A 273 43.69 -8.77 -22.08
N VAL A 274 44.17 -8.09 -21.03
CA VAL A 274 45.59 -7.73 -20.87
C VAL A 274 46.41 -8.87 -20.24
N PHE A 275 45.92 -9.47 -19.16
CA PHE A 275 46.72 -10.45 -18.41
C PHE A 275 46.71 -11.86 -18.99
N ILE A 276 45.61 -12.32 -19.61
CA ILE A 276 45.53 -13.68 -20.13
C ILE A 276 46.58 -13.93 -21.24
N PRO A 277 46.77 -13.04 -22.23
CA PRO A 277 47.80 -13.22 -23.24
C PRO A 277 49.20 -13.18 -22.64
N ALA A 278 49.45 -12.24 -21.72
CA ALA A 278 50.74 -12.09 -21.05
C ALA A 278 51.13 -13.34 -20.25
N THR A 279 50.19 -13.89 -19.48
CA THR A 279 50.40 -15.10 -18.66
C THR A 279 50.54 -16.36 -19.51
N PHE A 280 49.76 -16.51 -20.59
CA PHE A 280 49.88 -17.62 -21.53
C PHE A 280 51.26 -17.65 -22.18
N VAL A 281 51.73 -16.50 -22.70
CA VAL A 281 53.06 -16.38 -23.30
C VAL A 281 54.14 -16.62 -22.23
N ALA A 282 54.04 -16.02 -21.05
CA ALA A 282 54.98 -16.29 -19.96
C ALA A 282 55.07 -17.78 -19.61
N GLY A 283 53.94 -18.49 -19.57
CA GLY A 283 53.89 -19.94 -19.36
C GLY A 283 54.58 -20.73 -20.48
N LEU A 284 54.31 -20.42 -21.75
CA LEU A 284 54.97 -21.05 -22.89
C LEU A 284 56.49 -20.86 -22.83
N PHE A 285 56.97 -19.66 -22.52
CA PHE A 285 58.40 -19.35 -22.40
C PHE A 285 59.05 -19.89 -21.12
N SER A 286 58.26 -20.25 -20.10
CA SER A 286 58.72 -20.90 -18.86
C SER A 286 58.96 -22.39 -19.03
N THR A 287 58.27 -23.04 -19.98
CA THR A 287 58.60 -24.42 -20.35
C THR A 287 60.02 -24.48 -20.92
N THR A 288 60.72 -25.59 -20.73
CA THR A 288 62.16 -25.81 -21.03
C THR A 288 62.56 -25.66 -22.50
N PHE A 289 61.71 -25.10 -23.35
CA PHE A 289 61.96 -24.81 -24.76
C PHE A 289 63.06 -23.76 -24.99
N PHE A 290 63.44 -22.97 -23.97
CA PHE A 290 64.59 -22.07 -24.02
C PHE A 290 65.64 -22.49 -22.99
N SER A 291 66.64 -23.27 -23.41
CA SER A 291 67.83 -23.52 -22.60
C SER A 291 68.64 -22.23 -22.47
N PHE A 292 68.58 -21.60 -21.30
CA PHE A 292 69.44 -20.48 -20.93
C PHE A 292 70.79 -21.01 -20.46
N GLU A 293 71.54 -21.68 -21.35
CA GLU A 293 72.96 -21.94 -21.08
C GLU A 293 73.73 -20.64 -21.32
N GLU A 294 74.26 -20.06 -20.25
CA GLU A 294 75.58 -19.41 -20.34
C GLU A 294 76.27 -19.40 -18.97
N ASN A 295 77.54 -19.78 -19.01
CA ASN A 295 78.41 -20.08 -17.89
C ASN A 295 78.44 -18.97 -16.81
N ASN A 296 78.36 -19.39 -15.54
CA ASN A 296 78.90 -18.72 -14.34
C ASN A 296 78.48 -17.26 -14.04
N GLY A 297 77.18 -17.02 -13.89
CA GLY A 297 76.68 -15.87 -13.14
C GLY A 297 75.16 -15.80 -13.14
N TRP A 298 74.58 -15.02 -12.23
CA TRP A 298 73.16 -14.62 -12.28
C TRP A 298 72.91 -13.76 -13.53
N GLY A 299 72.93 -14.39 -14.70
CA GLY A 299 72.80 -13.77 -16.01
C GLY A 299 71.37 -13.86 -16.52
N PHE A 300 70.74 -12.71 -16.67
CA PHE A 300 69.47 -12.58 -17.38
C PHE A 300 69.70 -12.87 -18.87
N SER A 301 68.86 -13.71 -19.49
CA SER A 301 69.03 -14.07 -20.90
C SER A 301 68.91 -12.87 -21.84
N SER A 302 69.82 -12.77 -22.80
CA SER A 302 69.83 -11.75 -23.86
C SER A 302 68.58 -11.79 -24.77
N LYS A 303 67.79 -12.88 -24.73
CA LYS A 303 66.57 -13.05 -25.54
C LYS A 303 65.27 -12.63 -24.85
N PHE A 304 65.33 -12.02 -23.67
CA PHE A 304 64.13 -11.55 -22.95
C PHE A 304 63.25 -10.59 -23.77
N TRP A 305 63.84 -9.82 -24.70
CA TRP A 305 63.09 -8.91 -25.57
C TRP A 305 62.02 -9.63 -26.42
N VAL A 306 62.21 -10.91 -26.76
CA VAL A 306 61.26 -11.71 -27.56
C VAL A 306 59.90 -11.83 -26.88
N TYR A 307 59.84 -11.87 -25.53
CA TYR A 307 58.60 -11.88 -24.78
C TYR A 307 57.73 -10.65 -25.11
N TRP A 308 58.31 -9.45 -25.08
CA TRP A 308 57.59 -8.20 -25.32
C TRP A 308 57.11 -8.07 -26.77
N VAL A 309 57.91 -8.56 -27.72
CA VAL A 309 57.56 -8.57 -29.16
C VAL A 309 56.36 -9.46 -29.46
N VAL A 310 56.13 -10.51 -28.68
CA VAL A 310 54.98 -11.41 -28.87
C VAL A 310 53.76 -10.93 -28.08
N VAL A 311 53.95 -10.54 -26.81
CA VAL A 311 52.83 -10.17 -25.92
C VAL A 311 52.13 -8.89 -26.35
N ILE A 312 52.87 -7.85 -26.75
CA ILE A 312 52.26 -6.54 -27.07
C ILE A 312 51.35 -6.66 -28.32
N PRO A 313 51.78 -7.20 -29.46
CA PRO A 313 50.92 -7.35 -30.63
C PRO A 313 49.74 -8.29 -30.40
N LEU A 314 49.93 -9.38 -29.65
CA LEU A 314 48.86 -10.31 -29.31
C LEU A 314 47.76 -9.65 -28.48
N THR A 315 48.17 -8.89 -27.45
CA THR A 315 47.23 -8.13 -26.60
C THR A 315 46.51 -7.05 -27.40
N ALA A 316 47.23 -6.33 -28.26
CA ALA A 316 46.66 -5.33 -29.15
C ALA A 316 45.62 -5.94 -30.10
N ALA A 317 45.92 -7.09 -30.72
CA ALA A 317 45.00 -7.78 -31.62
C ALA A 317 43.69 -8.18 -30.93
N ILE A 318 43.75 -8.66 -29.68
CA ILE A 318 42.57 -9.05 -28.89
C ILE A 318 41.70 -7.83 -28.56
N ILE A 319 42.31 -6.72 -28.11
CA ILE A 319 41.59 -5.49 -27.79
C ILE A 319 40.98 -4.88 -29.05
N SER A 320 41.73 -4.82 -30.16
CA SER A 320 41.23 -4.32 -31.44
C SER A 320 40.07 -5.16 -31.97
N GLY A 321 40.15 -6.49 -31.88
CA GLY A 321 39.06 -7.39 -32.25
C GLY A 321 37.79 -7.17 -31.42
N TRP A 322 37.94 -7.01 -30.10
CA TRP A 322 36.83 -6.70 -29.21
C TRP A 322 36.19 -5.33 -29.49
N TRP A 323 37.01 -4.30 -29.73
CA TRP A 323 36.53 -2.96 -30.02
C TRP A 323 35.76 -2.89 -31.35
N LEU A 324 36.25 -3.58 -32.38
CA LEU A 324 35.56 -3.69 -33.67
C LEU A 324 34.23 -4.45 -33.56
N TRP A 325 34.17 -5.49 -32.71
CA TRP A 325 32.95 -6.25 -32.46
C TRP A 325 31.89 -5.45 -31.70
N LEU A 326 32.30 -4.67 -30.68
CA LEU A 326 31.39 -3.77 -29.95
C LEU A 326 30.99 -2.52 -30.73
N GLY A 327 31.81 -2.10 -31.70
CA GLY A 327 31.55 -0.96 -32.58
C GLY A 327 30.59 -1.27 -33.73
N GLY A 328 30.09 -2.50 -33.86
CA GLY A 328 29.04 -2.85 -34.83
C GLY A 328 27.77 -2.02 -34.59
N PRO A 329 27.06 -1.58 -35.65
CA PRO A 329 25.95 -0.64 -35.51
C PRO A 329 24.88 -1.18 -34.55
N PRO A 330 24.41 -0.37 -33.57
CA PRO A 330 23.38 -0.82 -32.66
C PRO A 330 22.13 -1.15 -33.46
N SER A 331 21.69 -2.41 -33.40
CA SER A 331 20.33 -2.77 -33.80
C SER A 331 19.38 -1.93 -32.93
N LYS A 332 18.68 -0.98 -33.55
CA LYS A 332 17.76 -0.06 -32.87
C LYS A 332 16.84 -0.82 -31.91
N PRO A 333 16.79 -0.48 -30.61
CA PRO A 333 15.78 -1.05 -29.73
C PRO A 333 14.40 -0.63 -30.23
N GLN A 334 13.53 -1.60 -30.54
CA GLN A 334 12.12 -1.34 -30.77
C GLN A 334 11.49 -0.84 -29.46
N PRO A 335 10.75 0.29 -29.46
CA PRO A 335 10.01 0.70 -28.28
C PRO A 335 8.97 -0.37 -27.91
N PRO A 336 8.66 -0.54 -26.61
CA PRO A 336 7.59 -1.44 -26.19
C PRO A 336 6.28 -1.01 -26.88
N GLN A 337 5.67 -1.96 -27.59
CA GLN A 337 4.33 -1.80 -28.15
C GLN A 337 3.35 -1.64 -26.98
N VAL A 338 2.93 -0.42 -26.71
CA VAL A 338 1.76 -0.15 -25.87
C VAL A 338 0.56 -0.72 -26.62
N SER A 339 0.01 -1.82 -26.11
CA SER A 339 -1.26 -2.33 -26.59
C SER A 339 -2.35 -1.32 -26.19
N GLU A 340 -2.96 -0.70 -27.19
CA GLU A 340 -4.20 0.06 -27.00
C GLU A 340 -5.25 -0.84 -26.30
N PRO A 341 -6.01 -0.32 -25.31
CA PRO A 341 -7.14 -1.04 -24.77
C PRO A 341 -8.17 -1.21 -25.87
N LYS A 342 -8.56 -2.46 -26.16
CA LYS A 342 -9.68 -2.76 -27.06
C LYS A 342 -10.94 -2.07 -26.52
N THR A 343 -11.43 -1.09 -27.26
CA THR A 343 -12.75 -0.50 -27.07
C THR A 343 -13.81 -1.60 -27.18
N LEU A 344 -14.54 -1.84 -26.11
CA LEU A 344 -15.74 -2.67 -26.13
C LEU A 344 -16.78 -2.01 -27.05
N PRO A 345 -17.46 -2.77 -27.95
CA PRO A 345 -18.52 -2.22 -28.76
C PRO A 345 -19.70 -1.83 -27.86
N GLN A 346 -20.07 -0.54 -27.92
CA GLN A 346 -21.35 -0.06 -27.40
C GLN A 346 -22.47 -0.80 -28.15
N THR A 347 -23.26 -1.57 -27.41
CA THR A 347 -24.52 -2.11 -27.89
C THR A 347 -25.59 -1.09 -27.59
N VAL A 348 -26.30 -0.68 -28.65
CA VAL A 348 -27.53 0.13 -28.62
C VAL A 348 -28.65 -0.62 -27.93
#